data_AF-A0A645EHX5-F1
#
_entry.id   AF-A0A645EHX5-F1
#
_cell.length_a   1.000
_cell.length_b   1.000
_cell.length_c   1.000
_cell.angle_alpha   90.00
_cell.angle_beta   90.00
_cell.angle_gamma   90.00
#
_symmetry.space_group_name_H-M   'P 1'
#
loop_
_entity.id
_entity.type
_entity.pdbx_description
1 polymer ?
#
loop_
_entity_poly.entity_id
_entity_poly.type
_entity_poly.pdbx_seq_one_letter_code
_entity_poly.pdbx_strand_id
1 'polypeptide(L)'
;MGISQPTYSQDQLDEITAKNDKGCMIDGKHYSMYEAEQLQRRIETEVRRQKDIANIAKAAGDDNLRRNAQGNINMLNKKYIQVCKASGLPSQKERMAVSDYRRISLTKIRKKPIIDSGAISGARNPFSKEAEDHAIKYYNSVRKMSTDIQKISKNTGIDISDITEIKKYIFYDEHDLGEEGSSLFDPDYMMAQSWQRLIEGTDIQQHDITLLKHELSEKKLVEKGFTQSEAHIQASKAYNYAKEEEKYYAEINKHYKK
;
A
#
# COMPACT_ATOMS: atom_id res chain seq x y z
N MET A 1 -22.51 35.80 -5.02
CA MET A 1 -21.12 35.51 -5.44
C MET A 1 -20.20 35.83 -4.27
N GLY A 2 -20.05 34.91 -3.32
CA GLY A 2 -19.16 35.11 -2.16
C GLY A 2 -17.82 34.45 -2.47
N ILE A 3 -16.83 35.23 -2.89
CA ILE A 3 -15.48 34.71 -3.13
C ILE A 3 -14.79 34.68 -1.77
N SER A 4 -14.51 33.48 -1.26
CA SER A 4 -13.81 33.28 0.02
C SER A 4 -12.44 33.96 -0.04
N GLN A 5 -12.14 34.82 0.93
CA GLN A 5 -10.83 35.45 1.00
C GLN A 5 -9.77 34.39 1.38
N PRO A 6 -8.61 34.37 0.71
CA PRO A 6 -7.54 33.45 1.03
C PRO A 6 -7.05 33.67 2.47
N THR A 7 -6.93 32.58 3.22
CA THR A 7 -6.64 32.56 4.66
C THR A 7 -5.23 33.07 5.00
N TYR A 8 -4.32 33.14 4.02
CA TYR A 8 -2.93 33.54 4.20
C TYR A 8 -2.55 34.59 3.14
N SER A 9 -1.76 35.60 3.53
CA SER A 9 -1.19 36.56 2.59
C SER A 9 -0.11 35.89 1.72
N GLN A 10 0.22 36.48 0.56
CA GLN A 10 1.25 35.95 -0.33
C GLN A 10 2.61 35.81 0.38
N ASP A 11 2.97 36.78 1.22
CA ASP A 11 4.20 36.72 2.03
C ASP A 11 4.18 35.56 3.04
N GLN A 12 3.01 35.23 3.60
CA GLN A 12 2.86 34.08 4.50
C GLN A 12 2.96 32.74 3.75
N LEU A 13 2.44 32.66 2.52
CA LEU A 13 2.58 31.48 1.66
C LEU A 13 4.04 31.22 1.28
N ASP A 14 4.79 32.28 0.96
CA ASP A 14 6.22 32.18 0.62
C ASP A 14 7.06 31.79 1.85
N GLU A 15 6.70 32.27 3.04
CA GLU A 15 7.36 31.89 4.30
C GLU A 15 7.07 30.44 4.71
N ILE A 16 5.85 29.95 4.47
CA ILE A 16 5.45 28.54 4.65
C ILE A 16 6.21 27.66 3.64
N THR A 17 6.32 28.09 2.39
CA THR A 17 7.05 27.37 1.33
C THR A 17 8.54 27.27 1.66
N ALA A 18 9.16 28.37 2.10
CA ALA A 18 10.56 28.39 2.52
C ALA A 18 10.84 27.56 3.80
N LYS A 19 9.87 27.44 4.71
CA LYS A 19 9.97 26.54 5.88
C LYS A 19 9.74 25.06 5.50
N ASN A 20 8.87 24.78 4.54
CA ASN A 20 8.67 23.44 3.98
C ASN A 20 9.90 22.95 3.20
N ASP A 21 10.60 23.86 2.50
CA ASP A 21 11.84 23.60 1.76
C ASP A 21 13.04 23.27 2.64
N LYS A 22 13.01 23.58 3.96
CA LYS A 22 14.05 23.11 4.89
C LYS A 22 14.09 21.59 4.99
N GLY A 23 12.91 20.95 4.85
CA GLY A 23 12.71 19.52 4.64
C GLY A 23 13.59 18.55 5.44
N CYS A 24 13.66 17.32 4.96
CA CYS A 24 14.57 16.31 5.47
C CYS A 24 14.88 15.27 4.40
N MET A 25 16.05 14.65 4.52
CA MET A 25 16.48 13.59 3.62
C MET A 25 16.13 12.23 4.23
N ILE A 26 15.15 11.55 3.63
CA ILE A 26 14.73 10.21 4.04
C ILE A 26 14.99 9.27 2.87
N ASP A 27 15.82 8.24 3.10
CA ASP A 27 16.33 7.32 2.07
C ASP A 27 16.90 8.01 0.82
N GLY A 28 17.48 9.20 0.94
CA GLY A 28 18.06 9.92 -0.20
C GLY A 28 17.03 10.63 -1.09
N LYS A 29 15.79 10.81 -0.62
CA LYS A 29 14.83 11.77 -1.20
C LYS A 29 14.64 12.93 -0.24
N HIS A 30 14.45 14.12 -0.80
CA HIS A 30 14.03 15.29 -0.05
C HIS A 30 12.53 15.21 0.21
N TYR A 31 12.14 15.28 1.46
CA TYR A 31 10.74 15.41 1.89
C TYR A 31 10.60 16.78 2.53
N SER A 32 9.55 17.51 2.20
CA SER A 32 9.13 18.63 3.04
C SER A 32 8.78 18.14 4.45
N MET A 33 8.76 19.06 5.42
CA MET A 33 8.37 18.70 6.79
C MET A 33 6.95 18.11 6.85
N TYR A 34 6.04 18.65 6.04
CA TYR A 34 4.67 18.14 5.92
C TYR A 34 4.64 16.71 5.34
N GLU A 35 5.35 16.45 4.24
CA GLU A 35 5.40 15.11 3.64
C GLU A 35 6.08 14.09 4.57
N ALA A 36 7.07 14.51 5.37
CA ALA A 36 7.70 13.66 6.37
C ALA A 36 6.74 13.30 7.53
N GLU A 37 5.88 14.24 7.93
CA GLU A 37 4.84 14.01 8.93
C GLU A 37 3.75 13.06 8.41
N GLN A 38 3.33 13.23 7.16
CA GLN A 38 2.41 12.29 6.51
C GLN A 38 3.03 10.90 6.36
N LEU A 39 4.31 10.83 5.99
CA LEU A 39 5.04 9.56 5.93
C LEU A 39 5.13 8.90 7.32
N GLN A 40 5.32 9.68 8.39
CA GLN A 40 5.29 9.18 9.76
C GLN A 40 3.92 8.56 10.09
N ARG A 41 2.81 9.27 9.81
CA ARG A 41 1.44 8.78 10.03
C ARG A 41 1.13 7.51 9.25
N ARG A 42 1.52 7.46 7.97
CA ARG A 42 1.35 6.27 7.11
C ARG A 42 2.01 5.04 7.71
N ILE A 43 3.24 5.19 8.19
CA ILE A 43 3.96 4.10 8.87
C ILE A 43 3.24 3.69 10.16
N GLU A 44 2.69 4.65 10.92
CA GLU A 44 1.94 4.35 12.15
C GLU A 44 0.69 3.50 11.85
N THR A 45 -0.09 3.90 10.84
CA THR A 45 -1.29 3.19 10.39
C THR A 45 -0.96 1.79 9.90
N GLU A 46 0.10 1.63 9.11
CA GLU A 46 0.49 0.30 8.63
C GLU A 46 1.01 -0.60 9.77
N VAL A 47 1.70 -0.04 10.77
CA VAL A 47 2.08 -0.81 11.96
C VAL A 47 0.85 -1.28 12.73
N ARG A 48 -0.21 -0.48 12.85
CA ARG A 48 -1.48 -0.92 13.46
C ARG A 48 -2.10 -2.06 12.65
N ARG A 49 -2.23 -1.89 11.33
CA ARG A 49 -2.77 -2.91 10.42
C ARG A 49 -2.05 -4.25 10.56
N GLN A 50 -0.71 -4.23 10.59
CA GLN A 50 0.08 -5.45 10.76
C GLN A 50 -0.09 -6.08 12.16
N LYS A 51 -0.31 -5.27 13.20
CA LYS A 51 -0.61 -5.78 14.55
C LYS A 51 -1.98 -6.43 14.61
N ASP A 52 -2.98 -5.87 13.93
CA ASP A 52 -4.31 -6.47 13.79
C ASP A 52 -4.23 -7.80 13.05
N ILE A 53 -3.48 -7.85 11.94
CA ILE A 53 -3.22 -9.10 11.21
C ILE A 53 -2.55 -10.14 12.13
N ALA A 54 -1.56 -9.74 12.93
CA ALA A 54 -0.91 -10.66 13.86
C ALA A 54 -1.87 -11.19 14.95
N ASN A 55 -2.84 -10.38 15.40
CA ASN A 55 -3.88 -10.80 16.33
C ASN A 55 -4.86 -11.78 15.68
N ILE A 56 -5.32 -11.49 14.46
CA ILE A 56 -6.19 -12.37 13.68
C ILE A 56 -5.49 -13.71 13.42
N ALA A 57 -4.23 -13.67 12.98
CA ALA A 57 -3.41 -14.86 12.75
C ALA A 57 -3.25 -15.71 14.01
N LYS A 58 -3.03 -15.06 15.17
CA LYS A 58 -2.98 -15.74 16.46
C LYS A 58 -4.32 -16.42 16.80
N ALA A 59 -5.45 -15.74 16.57
CA ALA A 59 -6.78 -16.31 16.81
C ALA A 59 -7.08 -17.49 15.87
N ALA A 60 -6.57 -17.45 14.64
CA ALA A 60 -6.70 -18.51 13.64
C ALA A 60 -5.68 -19.65 13.79
N GLY A 61 -4.67 -19.50 14.65
CA GLY A 61 -3.56 -20.47 14.79
C GLY A 61 -2.56 -20.46 13.62
N ASP A 62 -2.55 -19.42 12.78
CA ASP A 62 -1.61 -19.28 11.66
C ASP A 62 -0.30 -18.64 12.12
N ASP A 63 0.64 -19.48 12.56
CA ASP A 63 1.94 -19.04 13.04
C ASP A 63 2.85 -18.45 11.95
N ASN A 64 2.64 -18.78 10.67
CA ASN A 64 3.46 -18.23 9.59
C ASN A 64 3.04 -16.79 9.29
N LEU A 65 1.74 -16.55 9.14
CA LEU A 65 1.17 -15.22 8.94
C LEU A 65 1.54 -14.29 10.11
N ARG A 66 1.42 -14.80 11.34
CA ARG A 66 1.80 -14.06 12.55
C ARG A 66 3.29 -13.67 12.55
N ARG A 67 4.18 -14.54 12.07
CA ARG A 67 5.63 -14.26 11.94
C ARG A 67 5.95 -13.28 10.82
N ASN A 68 5.26 -13.38 9.68
CA ASN A 68 5.41 -12.43 8.58
C ASN A 68 4.97 -11.03 8.98
N ALA A 69 3.77 -10.90 9.56
CA ALA A 69 3.28 -9.64 10.12
C ALA A 69 4.27 -9.06 11.16
N GLN A 70 4.84 -9.90 12.02
CA GLN A 70 5.89 -9.49 12.95
C GLN A 70 7.16 -8.97 12.25
N GLY A 71 7.57 -9.59 11.14
CA GLY A 71 8.67 -9.15 10.29
C GLY A 71 8.41 -7.76 9.71
N ASN A 72 7.23 -7.56 9.15
CA ASN A 72 6.78 -6.28 8.59
C ASN A 72 6.76 -5.18 9.67
N ILE A 73 6.18 -5.48 10.85
CA ILE A 73 6.18 -4.57 12.00
C ILE A 73 7.62 -4.16 12.38
N ASN A 74 8.57 -5.09 12.40
CA ASN A 74 9.96 -4.77 12.73
C ASN A 74 10.61 -3.85 11.68
N MET A 75 10.29 -4.04 10.39
CA MET A 75 10.80 -3.21 9.29
C MET A 75 10.19 -1.80 9.32
N LEU A 76 8.86 -1.71 9.45
CA LEU A 76 8.14 -0.45 9.57
C LEU A 76 8.60 0.35 10.79
N ASN A 77 8.81 -0.29 11.95
CA ASN A 77 9.35 0.40 13.12
C ASN A 77 10.78 0.94 12.89
N LYS A 78 11.63 0.24 12.12
CA LYS A 78 12.95 0.78 11.75
C LYS A 78 12.81 2.02 10.87
N LYS A 79 11.92 1.94 9.88
CA LYS A 79 11.63 3.05 8.97
C LYS A 79 11.05 4.24 9.74
N TYR A 80 10.12 4.01 10.65
CA TYR A 80 9.54 5.00 11.55
C TYR A 80 10.62 5.76 12.34
N ILE A 81 11.53 5.01 12.97
CA ILE A 81 12.64 5.59 13.73
C ILE A 81 13.54 6.44 12.83
N GLN A 82 13.80 5.98 11.61
CA GLN A 82 14.60 6.72 10.64
C GLN A 82 13.92 8.01 10.21
N VAL A 83 12.61 7.97 9.90
CA VAL A 83 11.80 9.15 9.57
C VAL A 83 11.86 10.15 10.70
N CYS A 84 11.54 9.74 11.94
CA CYS A 84 11.58 10.64 13.11
C CYS A 84 12.97 11.26 13.32
N LYS A 85 14.04 10.49 13.13
CA LYS A 85 15.42 10.99 13.26
C LYS A 85 15.79 11.98 12.16
N ALA A 86 15.39 11.72 10.93
CA ALA A 86 15.73 12.55 9.78
C ALA A 86 14.92 13.85 9.76
N SER A 87 13.64 13.79 10.11
CA SER A 87 12.74 14.95 10.14
C SER A 87 12.78 15.73 11.45
N GLY A 88 13.32 15.15 12.53
CA GLY A 88 13.26 15.73 13.87
C GLY A 88 11.86 15.69 14.49
N LEU A 89 10.91 14.98 13.88
CA LEU A 89 9.55 14.81 14.42
C LEU A 89 9.57 13.98 15.71
N PRO A 90 8.69 14.29 16.68
CA PRO A 90 8.58 13.51 17.89
C PRO A 90 8.09 12.10 17.58
N SER A 91 8.68 11.11 18.26
CA SER A 91 8.25 9.72 18.17
C SER A 91 6.95 9.51 18.96
N GLN A 92 5.88 9.13 18.29
CA GLN A 92 4.53 8.90 18.83
C GLN A 92 4.16 7.41 18.80
N LYS A 93 4.93 6.58 19.51
CA LYS A 93 4.77 5.10 19.47
C LYS A 93 3.44 4.63 20.02
N GLU A 94 2.83 5.44 20.88
CA GLU A 94 1.51 5.23 21.47
C GLU A 94 0.44 5.10 20.39
N ARG A 95 0.56 5.86 19.29
CA ARG A 95 -0.38 5.81 18.14
C ARG A 95 -0.37 4.47 17.41
N MET A 96 0.75 3.75 17.49
CA MET A 96 0.91 2.44 16.87
C MET A 96 0.38 1.29 17.75
N ALA A 97 -0.11 1.56 18.96
CA ALA A 97 -0.61 0.53 19.84
C ALA A 97 -1.90 -0.11 19.30
N VAL A 98 -2.03 -1.43 19.49
CA VAL A 98 -3.22 -2.21 19.15
C VAL A 98 -3.48 -3.14 20.32
N SER A 99 -4.73 -3.21 20.78
CA SER A 99 -5.14 -4.07 21.88
C SER A 99 -4.78 -5.54 21.62
N ASP A 100 -4.42 -6.28 22.66
CA ASP A 100 -4.05 -7.71 22.62
C ASP A 100 -2.81 -8.11 21.81
N TYR A 101 -2.20 -7.16 21.09
CA TYR A 101 -0.98 -7.42 20.32
C TYR A 101 0.19 -7.77 21.24
N ARG A 102 0.80 -8.93 20.98
CA ARG A 102 2.04 -9.37 21.64
C ARG A 102 3.12 -9.70 20.63
N ARG A 103 4.26 -9.01 20.78
CA ARG A 103 5.45 -9.21 19.95
C ARG A 103 5.98 -10.64 20.09
N ILE A 104 6.39 -11.23 18.96
CA ILE A 104 7.08 -12.53 18.92
C ILE A 104 8.53 -12.41 18.37
N SER A 105 9.40 -13.35 18.71
CA SER A 105 10.80 -13.41 18.25
C SER A 105 10.96 -14.14 16.92
N LEU A 106 11.92 -13.71 16.08
CA LEU A 106 12.11 -14.21 14.70
C LEU A 106 13.38 -15.08 14.46
N THR A 107 14.12 -15.50 15.49
CA THR A 107 15.31 -16.39 15.34
C THR A 107 14.92 -17.86 15.03
N LYS A 108 15.56 -18.69 14.18
CA LYS A 108 16.64 -18.61 13.16
C LYS A 108 16.56 -19.94 12.34
N ILE A 109 16.27 -19.93 11.04
CA ILE A 109 16.57 -21.08 10.15
C ILE A 109 17.63 -20.65 9.14
N ARG A 110 18.79 -21.29 9.21
CA ARG A 110 19.92 -21.14 8.28
C ARG A 110 19.61 -21.89 6.97
N LYS A 111 19.84 -21.28 5.81
CA LYS A 111 20.76 -21.81 4.77
C LYS A 111 20.95 -20.86 3.57
N LYS A 112 22.08 -21.13 2.91
CA LYS A 112 22.88 -20.43 1.89
C LYS A 112 22.34 -20.61 0.44
N PRO A 113 22.90 -19.89 -0.57
CA PRO A 113 22.23 -19.49 -1.82
C PRO A 113 22.64 -20.28 -3.08
N ILE A 114 21.96 -19.97 -4.20
CA ILE A 114 22.24 -19.99 -5.67
C ILE A 114 21.02 -20.68 -6.34
N ILE A 115 20.22 -20.11 -7.26
CA ILE A 115 20.53 -19.69 -8.64
C ILE A 115 19.36 -18.84 -9.23
N ASP A 116 19.75 -18.01 -10.18
CA ASP A 116 19.02 -17.19 -11.17
C ASP A 116 17.76 -17.83 -11.80
N SER A 117 16.67 -17.05 -11.86
CA SER A 117 15.58 -17.25 -12.83
C SER A 117 14.87 -15.92 -13.08
N GLY A 118 14.86 -15.53 -14.36
CA GLY A 118 14.55 -14.19 -14.82
C GLY A 118 13.12 -13.71 -14.58
N ALA A 119 12.99 -12.39 -14.74
CA ALA A 119 11.75 -11.62 -14.88
C ALA A 119 10.89 -11.45 -13.61
N ILE A 120 11.49 -10.95 -12.52
CA ILE A 120 10.79 -10.01 -11.64
C ILE A 120 11.52 -8.69 -11.81
N SER A 121 10.85 -7.70 -12.39
CA SER A 121 11.39 -6.35 -12.52
C SER A 121 11.67 -5.76 -11.13
N GLY A 122 12.91 -5.93 -10.68
CA GLY A 122 13.64 -4.95 -9.92
C GLY A 122 13.36 -4.78 -8.41
N ALA A 123 12.30 -5.34 -7.83
CA ALA A 123 12.12 -5.28 -6.38
C ALA A 123 12.26 -6.67 -5.74
N ARG A 124 13.47 -6.98 -5.25
CA ARG A 124 13.72 -8.15 -4.38
C ARG A 124 12.99 -8.07 -3.03
N ASN A 125 12.23 -7.01 -2.79
CA ASN A 125 11.38 -6.76 -1.65
C ASN A 125 10.25 -5.79 -2.07
N PRO A 126 8.97 -6.19 -2.06
CA PRO A 126 7.82 -5.33 -2.38
C PRO A 126 7.70 -4.05 -1.55
N PHE A 127 8.42 -3.99 -0.43
CA PHE A 127 8.46 -2.85 0.49
C PHE A 127 9.77 -2.08 0.39
N SER A 128 10.57 -2.29 -0.65
CA SER A 128 11.79 -1.52 -0.88
C SER A 128 11.46 -0.15 -1.47
N LYS A 129 12.41 0.79 -1.37
CA LYS A 129 12.27 2.11 -1.98
C LYS A 129 12.06 2.01 -3.50
N GLU A 130 12.73 1.05 -4.14
CA GLU A 130 12.61 0.79 -5.58
C GLU A 130 11.20 0.30 -5.94
N ALA A 131 10.58 -0.51 -5.07
CA ALA A 131 9.20 -0.97 -5.23
C ALA A 131 8.21 0.20 -5.12
N GLU A 132 8.41 1.08 -4.14
CA GLU A 132 7.62 2.31 -3.95
C GLU A 132 7.79 3.27 -5.14
N ASP A 133 9.03 3.51 -5.59
CA ASP A 133 9.32 4.32 -6.78
C ASP A 133 8.69 3.76 -8.04
N HIS A 134 8.70 2.43 -8.18
CA HIS A 134 8.02 1.76 -9.27
C HIS A 134 6.50 1.96 -9.19
N ALA A 135 5.88 1.73 -8.03
CA ALA A 135 4.45 1.90 -7.84
C ALA A 135 3.99 3.32 -8.19
N ILE A 136 4.66 4.34 -7.66
CA ILE A 136 4.35 5.76 -7.94
C ILE A 136 4.42 6.06 -9.44
N LYS A 137 5.51 5.66 -10.11
CA LYS A 137 5.66 5.87 -11.55
C LYS A 137 4.61 5.11 -12.34
N TYR A 138 4.32 3.88 -11.94
CA TYR A 138 3.37 3.02 -12.64
C TYR A 138 1.93 3.52 -12.52
N TYR A 139 1.49 3.92 -11.32
CA TYR A 139 0.16 4.52 -11.11
C TYR A 139 -0.03 5.78 -11.97
N ASN A 140 0.99 6.65 -12.02
CA ASN A 140 0.95 7.83 -12.88
C ASN A 140 0.88 7.49 -14.39
N SER A 141 1.49 6.38 -14.82
CA SER A 141 1.36 5.87 -16.18
C SER A 141 -0.03 5.30 -16.44
N VAL A 142 -0.60 4.51 -15.51
CA VAL A 142 -1.95 3.95 -15.63
C VAL A 142 -3.00 5.06 -15.75
N ARG A 143 -2.87 6.13 -14.98
CA ARG A 143 -3.74 7.32 -15.06
C ARG A 143 -3.70 8.05 -16.41
N LYS A 144 -2.68 7.80 -17.23
CA LYS A 144 -2.56 8.36 -18.60
C LYS A 144 -2.89 7.34 -19.67
N MET A 145 -3.04 6.07 -19.30
CA MET A 145 -3.28 4.98 -20.22
C MET A 145 -4.77 4.89 -20.55
N SER A 146 -5.11 4.66 -21.82
CA SER A 146 -6.49 4.44 -22.26
C SER A 146 -6.71 3.02 -22.82
N THR A 147 -5.63 2.31 -23.13
CA THR A 147 -5.68 0.99 -23.78
C THR A 147 -5.74 -0.17 -22.78
N ASP A 148 -5.46 0.08 -21.51
CA ASP A 148 -5.46 -0.94 -20.46
C ASP A 148 -6.84 -1.55 -20.25
N ILE A 149 -7.90 -0.74 -20.22
CA ILE A 149 -9.28 -1.22 -20.02
C ILE A 149 -9.64 -2.31 -21.04
N GLN A 150 -9.41 -2.04 -22.32
CA GLN A 150 -9.73 -2.98 -23.41
C GLN A 150 -8.86 -4.24 -23.33
N LYS A 151 -7.57 -4.10 -23.00
CA LYS A 151 -6.65 -5.23 -22.85
C LYS A 151 -7.05 -6.13 -21.68
N ILE A 152 -7.29 -5.53 -20.50
CA ILE A 152 -7.69 -6.26 -19.31
C ILE A 152 -9.02 -6.98 -19.54
N SER A 153 -10.02 -6.30 -20.11
CA SER A 153 -11.30 -6.92 -20.44
C SER A 153 -11.13 -8.12 -21.37
N LYS A 154 -10.35 -7.97 -22.45
CA LYS A 154 -10.04 -9.07 -23.37
C LYS A 154 -9.30 -10.23 -22.69
N ASN A 155 -8.33 -9.93 -21.83
CA ASN A 155 -7.49 -10.95 -21.20
C ASN A 155 -8.18 -11.69 -20.06
N THR A 156 -9.13 -11.05 -19.37
CA THR A 156 -9.82 -11.60 -18.19
C THR A 156 -11.23 -12.08 -18.46
N GLY A 157 -11.86 -11.60 -19.55
CA GLY A 157 -13.28 -11.82 -19.83
C GLY A 157 -14.22 -10.97 -18.97
N ILE A 158 -13.71 -10.06 -18.15
CA ILE A 158 -14.52 -9.11 -17.36
C ILE A 158 -14.99 -7.98 -18.27
N ASP A 159 -16.21 -7.50 -18.08
CA ASP A 159 -16.79 -6.45 -18.91
C ASP A 159 -16.01 -5.14 -18.84
N ILE A 160 -15.94 -4.44 -19.99
CA ILE A 160 -15.29 -3.14 -20.12
C ILE A 160 -15.83 -2.14 -19.10
N SER A 161 -17.14 -2.17 -18.82
CA SER A 161 -17.76 -1.29 -17.81
C SER A 161 -17.20 -1.54 -16.42
N ASP A 162 -17.11 -2.80 -16.00
CA ASP A 162 -16.58 -3.18 -14.68
C ASP A 162 -15.11 -2.79 -14.55
N ILE A 163 -14.28 -3.05 -15.57
CA ILE A 163 -12.87 -2.64 -15.57
C ILE A 163 -12.73 -1.11 -15.53
N THR A 164 -13.62 -0.38 -16.22
CA THR A 164 -13.63 1.09 -16.19
C THR A 164 -13.96 1.60 -14.79
N GLU A 165 -14.97 1.03 -14.13
CA GLU A 165 -15.33 1.39 -12.77
C GLU A 165 -14.22 1.06 -11.77
N ILE A 166 -13.61 -0.11 -11.87
CA ILE A 166 -12.48 -0.51 -11.02
C ILE A 166 -11.30 0.43 -11.22
N LYS A 167 -10.95 0.76 -12.47
CA LYS A 167 -9.87 1.71 -12.75
C LYS A 167 -10.18 3.08 -12.15
N LYS A 168 -11.42 3.55 -12.30
CA LYS A 168 -11.85 4.83 -11.72
C LYS A 168 -11.66 4.80 -10.20
N TYR A 169 -12.16 3.76 -9.56
CA TYR A 169 -12.10 3.55 -8.12
C TYR A 169 -10.67 3.54 -7.60
N ILE A 170 -9.79 2.70 -8.15
CA ILE A 170 -8.41 2.56 -7.65
C ILE A 170 -7.59 3.84 -7.88
N PHE A 171 -7.74 4.51 -9.03
CA PHE A 171 -6.76 5.49 -9.49
C PHE A 171 -7.23 6.95 -9.45
N TYR A 172 -8.53 7.23 -9.42
CA TYR A 172 -9.06 8.58 -9.59
C TYR A 172 -10.08 9.00 -8.53
N ASP A 173 -10.79 8.07 -7.90
CA ASP A 173 -11.76 8.41 -6.87
C ASP A 173 -11.02 8.76 -5.56
N GLU A 174 -11.54 9.76 -4.85
CA GLU A 174 -11.10 10.06 -3.50
C GLU A 174 -11.90 9.21 -2.52
N HIS A 175 -11.20 8.68 -1.51
CA HIS A 175 -11.75 7.80 -0.50
C HIS A 175 -11.66 8.49 0.85
N ASP A 176 -12.67 8.28 1.69
CA ASP A 176 -12.62 8.70 3.09
C ASP A 176 -11.62 7.83 3.84
N LEU A 177 -10.46 8.41 4.17
CA LEU A 177 -9.40 7.78 4.94
C LEU A 177 -9.55 8.06 6.45
N GLY A 178 -10.73 8.52 6.90
CA GLY A 178 -11.04 8.82 8.29
C GLY A 178 -10.53 10.21 8.70
N GLU A 179 -9.75 10.29 9.78
CA GLU A 179 -9.25 11.56 10.32
C GLU A 179 -8.29 12.30 9.36
N GLU A 180 -7.76 11.61 8.34
CA GLU A 180 -6.88 12.16 7.30
C GLU A 180 -7.65 12.86 6.16
N GLY A 181 -8.99 12.75 6.15
CA GLY A 181 -9.86 13.33 5.13
C GLY A 181 -9.98 12.48 3.87
N SER A 182 -10.49 13.08 2.80
CA SER A 182 -10.63 12.41 1.51
C SER A 182 -9.35 12.52 0.68
N SER A 183 -8.83 11.39 0.19
CA SER A 183 -7.68 11.38 -0.71
C SER A 183 -7.70 10.19 -1.66
N LEU A 184 -6.85 10.23 -2.69
CA LEU A 184 -6.63 9.08 -3.56
C LEU A 184 -5.89 7.98 -2.79
N PHE A 185 -6.06 6.73 -3.19
CA PHE A 185 -5.24 5.66 -2.63
C PHE A 185 -3.75 5.85 -2.90
N ASP A 186 -2.94 5.48 -1.91
CA ASP A 186 -1.49 5.42 -2.04
C ASP A 186 -1.08 4.37 -3.08
N PRO A 187 -0.06 4.65 -3.92
CA PRO A 187 0.47 3.66 -4.84
C PRO A 187 1.02 2.44 -4.11
N ASP A 188 0.50 1.26 -4.46
CA ASP A 188 0.97 -0.02 -3.93
C ASP A 188 1.70 -0.83 -5.02
N TYR A 189 2.87 -1.38 -4.69
CA TYR A 189 3.70 -2.10 -5.64
C TYR A 189 3.05 -3.40 -6.12
N MET A 190 2.39 -4.13 -5.23
CA MET A 190 1.80 -5.41 -5.52
C MET A 190 0.56 -5.24 -6.41
N MET A 191 -0.27 -4.23 -6.13
CA MET A 191 -1.36 -3.80 -7.01
C MET A 191 -0.83 -3.32 -8.38
N ALA A 192 0.25 -2.55 -8.41
CA ALA A 192 0.88 -2.14 -9.67
C ALA A 192 1.31 -3.35 -10.52
N GLN A 193 1.93 -4.36 -9.90
CA GLN A 193 2.31 -5.59 -10.60
C GLN A 193 1.09 -6.41 -11.06
N SER A 194 0.04 -6.47 -10.24
CA SER A 194 -1.22 -7.12 -10.64
C SER A 194 -1.83 -6.44 -11.85
N TRP A 195 -1.97 -5.11 -11.84
CA TRP A 195 -2.48 -4.34 -12.97
C TRP A 195 -1.63 -4.54 -14.23
N GLN A 196 -0.30 -4.60 -14.08
CA GLN A 196 0.62 -4.90 -15.18
C GLN A 196 0.35 -6.27 -15.81
N ARG A 197 0.28 -7.33 -15.00
CA ARG A 197 0.00 -8.69 -15.51
C ARG A 197 -1.36 -8.77 -16.20
N LEU A 198 -2.37 -8.07 -15.67
CA LEU A 198 -3.70 -7.99 -16.28
C LEU A 198 -3.66 -7.35 -17.68
N ILE A 199 -2.84 -6.32 -17.87
CA ILE A 199 -2.65 -5.66 -19.19
C ILE A 199 -1.87 -6.57 -20.15
N GLU A 200 -0.79 -7.19 -19.67
CA GLU A 200 0.11 -8.03 -20.47
C GLU A 200 -0.58 -9.33 -20.93
N GLY A 201 -1.38 -9.95 -20.05
CA GLY A 201 -2.19 -11.13 -20.37
C GLY A 201 -1.43 -12.44 -20.48
N THR A 202 -0.10 -12.44 -20.32
CA THR A 202 0.74 -13.63 -20.51
C THR A 202 0.95 -14.47 -19.25
N ASP A 203 0.82 -13.86 -18.06
CA ASP A 203 1.03 -14.53 -16.77
C ASP A 203 0.04 -14.02 -15.71
N ILE A 204 -1.26 -13.95 -16.04
CA ILE A 204 -2.27 -13.51 -15.09
C ILE A 204 -2.37 -14.52 -13.95
N GLN A 205 -2.17 -14.04 -12.73
CA GLN A 205 -2.27 -14.85 -11.52
C GLN A 205 -3.68 -14.78 -10.93
N GLN A 206 -4.02 -15.77 -10.09
CA GLN A 206 -5.34 -15.82 -9.47
C GLN A 206 -5.63 -14.57 -8.62
N HIS A 207 -4.64 -14.08 -7.87
CA HIS A 207 -4.79 -12.88 -7.06
C HIS A 207 -5.00 -11.61 -7.90
N ASP A 208 -4.57 -11.58 -9.15
CA ASP A 208 -4.82 -10.44 -10.04
C ASP A 208 -6.31 -10.33 -10.39
N ILE A 209 -6.99 -11.48 -10.58
CA ILE A 209 -8.45 -11.52 -10.75
C ILE A 209 -9.16 -11.23 -9.42
N THR A 210 -8.61 -11.71 -8.31
CA THR A 210 -9.15 -11.43 -6.97
C THR A 210 -9.10 -9.94 -6.63
N LEU A 211 -8.05 -9.22 -7.05
CA LEU A 211 -7.97 -7.75 -6.96
C LEU A 211 -9.19 -7.12 -7.63
N LEU A 212 -9.44 -7.42 -8.91
CA LEU A 212 -10.56 -6.82 -9.65
C LEU A 212 -11.92 -7.07 -8.97
N LYS A 213 -12.14 -8.29 -8.47
CA LYS A 213 -13.37 -8.65 -7.74
C LYS A 213 -13.47 -7.96 -6.39
N HIS A 214 -12.36 -7.83 -5.69
CA HIS A 214 -12.26 -7.14 -4.41
C HIS A 214 -12.67 -5.68 -4.56
N GLU A 215 -12.01 -4.95 -5.45
CA GLU A 215 -12.24 -3.51 -5.66
C GLU A 215 -13.67 -3.23 -6.12
N LEU A 216 -14.21 -4.04 -7.04
CA LEU A 216 -15.60 -3.91 -7.48
C LEU A 216 -16.60 -4.17 -6.35
N SER A 217 -16.31 -5.16 -5.49
CA SER A 217 -17.16 -5.46 -4.33
C SER A 217 -17.11 -4.34 -3.28
N GLU A 218 -15.91 -3.81 -3.01
CA GLU A 218 -15.69 -2.71 -2.08
C GLU A 218 -16.42 -1.45 -2.54
N LYS A 219 -16.23 -1.04 -3.79
CA LYS A 219 -16.96 0.06 -4.43
C LYS A 219 -18.48 -0.10 -4.27
N LYS A 220 -19.03 -1.25 -4.63
CA LYS A 220 -20.49 -1.53 -4.54
C LYS A 220 -21.03 -1.47 -3.12
N LEU A 221 -20.21 -1.72 -2.11
CA LEU A 221 -20.58 -1.59 -0.71
C LEU A 221 -20.52 -0.12 -0.26
N VAL A 222 -19.49 0.62 -0.66
CA VAL A 222 -19.41 2.06 -0.40
C VAL A 222 -20.60 2.81 -1.02
N GLU A 223 -21.00 2.46 -2.25
CA GLU A 223 -22.19 3.02 -2.91
C GLU A 223 -23.51 2.72 -2.16
N LYS A 224 -23.53 1.66 -1.35
CA LYS A 224 -24.67 1.31 -0.48
C LYS A 224 -24.63 2.04 0.87
N GLY A 225 -23.66 2.91 1.08
CA GLY A 225 -23.52 3.73 2.30
C GLY A 225 -22.69 3.07 3.40
N PHE A 226 -21.98 1.98 3.12
CA PHE A 226 -20.98 1.45 4.05
C PHE A 226 -19.76 2.38 4.09
N THR A 227 -19.13 2.47 5.25
CA THR A 227 -17.83 3.14 5.34
C THR A 227 -16.77 2.38 4.54
N GLN A 228 -15.71 3.06 4.08
CA GLN A 228 -14.60 2.44 3.36
C GLN A 228 -14.04 1.22 4.12
N SER A 229 -13.87 1.35 5.44
CA SER A 229 -13.36 0.27 6.29
C SER A 229 -14.30 -0.94 6.36
N GLU A 230 -15.62 -0.73 6.50
CA GLU A 230 -16.59 -1.82 6.53
C GLU A 230 -16.69 -2.52 5.17
N ALA A 231 -16.67 -1.73 4.09
CA ALA A 231 -16.66 -2.23 2.72
C ALA A 231 -15.42 -3.10 2.48
N HIS A 232 -14.25 -2.64 2.89
CA HIS A 232 -12.98 -3.38 2.77
C HIS A 232 -12.99 -4.69 3.55
N ILE A 233 -13.48 -4.68 4.80
CA ILE A 233 -13.60 -5.89 5.62
C ILE A 233 -14.52 -6.92 4.94
N GLN A 234 -15.65 -6.47 4.39
CA GLN A 234 -16.60 -7.36 3.73
C GLN A 234 -16.07 -7.87 2.38
N ALA A 235 -15.48 -7.01 1.56
CA ALA A 235 -14.84 -7.40 0.31
C ALA A 235 -13.71 -8.41 0.57
N SER A 236 -12.87 -8.18 1.58
CA SER A 236 -11.80 -9.09 2.01
C SER A 236 -12.29 -10.48 2.43
N LYS A 237 -13.51 -10.59 2.99
CA LYS A 237 -14.09 -11.89 3.36
C LYS A 237 -14.41 -12.74 2.13
N ALA A 238 -14.87 -12.11 1.05
CA ALA A 238 -15.22 -12.78 -0.19
C ALA A 238 -14.01 -12.95 -1.13
N TYR A 239 -13.16 -11.94 -1.21
CA TYR A 239 -12.05 -11.81 -2.15
C TYR A 239 -10.81 -11.32 -1.38
N ASN A 240 -10.08 -12.26 -0.77
CA ASN A 240 -8.97 -11.91 0.10
C ASN A 240 -7.67 -11.70 -0.70
N TYR A 241 -7.62 -10.58 -1.44
CA TYR A 241 -6.47 -10.23 -2.28
C TYR A 241 -5.15 -10.28 -1.51
N ALA A 242 -5.11 -9.62 -0.33
CA ALA A 242 -3.92 -9.56 0.51
C ALA A 242 -3.37 -10.95 0.88
N LYS A 243 -4.24 -11.92 1.19
CA LYS A 243 -3.80 -13.29 1.54
C LYS A 243 -3.24 -14.03 0.34
N GLU A 244 -3.88 -13.91 -0.82
CA GLU A 244 -3.43 -14.59 -2.04
C GLU A 244 -2.11 -14.01 -2.55
N GLU A 245 -1.99 -12.69 -2.48
CA GLU A 245 -0.81 -11.92 -2.83
C GLU A 245 0.37 -12.26 -1.89
N GLU A 246 0.16 -12.28 -0.57
CA GLU A 246 1.18 -12.73 0.38
C GLU A 246 1.65 -14.17 0.09
N LYS A 247 0.72 -15.08 -0.24
CA LYS A 247 1.06 -16.46 -0.60
C LYS A 247 1.95 -16.49 -1.84
N TYR A 248 1.60 -15.71 -2.87
CA TYR A 248 2.37 -15.61 -4.11
C TYR A 248 3.80 -15.10 -3.85
N TYR A 249 3.96 -13.98 -3.14
CA TYR A 249 5.29 -13.47 -2.82
C TYR A 249 6.05 -14.35 -1.82
N ALA A 250 5.36 -15.06 -0.93
CA ALA A 250 5.99 -16.05 -0.05
C ALA A 250 6.52 -17.25 -0.83
N GLU A 251 5.80 -17.74 -1.85
CA GLU A 251 6.23 -18.81 -2.74
C GLU A 251 7.41 -18.39 -3.60
N ILE A 252 7.31 -17.23 -4.24
CA ILE A 252 8.42 -16.54 -4.92
C ILE A 252 9.64 -16.50 -4.00
N ASN A 253 9.51 -15.94 -2.79
CA ASN A 253 10.60 -15.84 -1.83
C ASN A 253 11.12 -17.21 -1.32
N LYS A 254 10.32 -18.28 -1.38
CA LYS A 254 10.77 -19.66 -1.13
C LYS A 254 11.59 -20.20 -2.29
N HIS A 255 11.23 -19.88 -3.53
CA HIS A 255 11.98 -20.26 -4.73
C HIS A 255 13.30 -19.48 -4.85
N TYR A 256 13.35 -18.24 -4.35
CA TYR A 256 14.59 -17.46 -4.20
C TYR A 256 15.45 -17.84 -2.96
N LYS A 257 15.02 -18.82 -2.16
CA LYS A 257 15.72 -19.33 -0.97
C LYS A 257 16.56 -20.60 -1.21
N LYS A 258 16.80 -20.99 -2.47
CA LYS A 258 17.82 -21.99 -2.80
C LYS A 258 19.13 -21.32 -3.22
#